data_AF-A0A7S6SIK2-F1
#
_entry.id   AF-A0A7S6SIK2-F1
#
_cell.length_a   1.000
_cell.length_b   1.000
_cell.length_c   1.000
_cell.angle_alpha   90.00
_cell.angle_beta   90.00
_cell.angle_gamma   90.00
#
_symmetry.space_group_name_H-M   'P 1'
#
loop_
_entity.id
_entity.type
_entity.pdbx_description
1 polymer ?
#
loop_
_entity_poly.entity_id
_entity_poly.type
_entity_poly.pdbx_seq_one_letter_code
_entity_poly.pdbx_strand_id
1 'polypeptide(L)'
;MANEIGALLVMDMVHIASLVAAGTYLAPINCSHPTTASTYMTLCGQDFDLAFSRELISAVNRTLFPGLQISKNMALLAGRAACFMESAGPAFRRYAEAFVGNARTLAATLCEAGLPAVMGGTDTHVVLVEVGRLGLAASEAEQALATVGVTVSYAWVPSSVNDMAVPRELRLGAPLATARGLPNETFAELARRIARIPSVTAACRTGGECPGAFVLREAGAAIGEKAAAYPAAAAWR
;
A
#
# COMPACT_ATOMS: atom_id res chain seq x y z
N MET A 1 24.66 -9.46 -11.96
CA MET A 1 24.15 -8.36 -12.81
C MET A 1 24.86 -7.02 -12.58
N ALA A 2 24.56 -6.22 -11.55
CA ALA A 2 25.16 -4.86 -11.43
C ALA A 2 26.71 -4.88 -11.40
N ASN A 3 27.29 -5.79 -10.61
CA ASN A 3 28.74 -5.97 -10.54
C ASN A 3 29.36 -6.44 -11.87
N GLU A 4 28.63 -7.20 -12.69
CA GLU A 4 29.15 -7.73 -13.97
C GLU A 4 29.34 -6.61 -15.00
N ILE A 5 28.57 -5.54 -14.90
CA ILE A 5 28.63 -4.39 -15.83
C ILE A 5 29.27 -3.15 -15.19
N GLY A 6 29.79 -3.26 -13.97
CA GLY A 6 30.40 -2.14 -13.23
C GLY A 6 29.41 -1.02 -12.86
N ALA A 7 28.12 -1.33 -12.69
CA ALA A 7 27.08 -0.35 -12.37
C ALA A 7 26.78 -0.29 -10.86
N LEU A 8 26.31 0.88 -10.41
CA LEU A 8 25.76 1.04 -9.06
C LEU A 8 24.36 0.42 -8.98
N LEU A 9 24.20 -0.55 -8.08
CA LEU A 9 22.90 -1.01 -7.59
C LEU A 9 22.35 -0.05 -6.53
N VAL A 10 21.32 0.71 -6.90
CA VAL A 10 20.56 1.59 -5.99
C VAL A 10 19.23 0.91 -5.67
N MET A 11 18.86 0.86 -4.40
CA MET A 11 17.59 0.25 -3.96
C MET A 11 16.71 1.28 -3.27
N ASP A 12 15.44 1.35 -3.66
CA ASP A 12 14.43 2.11 -2.92
C ASP A 12 13.53 1.14 -2.14
N MET A 13 13.51 1.30 -0.81
CA MET A 13 12.75 0.45 0.09
C MET A 13 11.54 1.15 0.72
N VAL A 14 11.11 2.31 0.22
CA VAL A 14 10.05 3.15 0.80
C VAL A 14 8.80 2.34 1.16
N HIS A 15 8.33 1.48 0.26
CA HIS A 15 7.14 0.67 0.49
C HIS A 15 7.37 -0.44 1.54
N ILE A 16 8.53 -1.08 1.55
CA ILE A 16 8.82 -2.22 2.44
C ILE A 16 9.57 -1.81 3.72
N ALA A 17 9.74 -0.51 3.97
CA ALA A 17 10.56 0.01 5.06
C ALA A 17 10.12 -0.51 6.44
N SER A 18 8.81 -0.68 6.68
CA SER A 18 8.30 -1.30 7.91
C SER A 18 8.65 -2.77 8.05
N LEU A 19 8.62 -3.54 6.96
CA LEU A 19 8.96 -4.97 6.95
C LEU A 19 10.46 -5.17 7.22
N VAL A 20 11.29 -4.29 6.65
CA VAL A 20 12.73 -4.24 6.93
C VAL A 20 12.97 -3.86 8.40
N ALA A 21 12.32 -2.82 8.91
CA ALA A 21 12.46 -2.40 10.31
C ALA A 21 11.97 -3.46 11.31
N ALA A 22 10.90 -4.19 10.98
CA ALA A 22 10.37 -5.30 11.76
C ALA A 22 11.24 -6.58 11.70
N GLY A 23 12.22 -6.63 10.81
CA GLY A 23 13.07 -7.80 10.59
C GLY A 23 12.36 -8.96 9.90
N THR A 24 11.25 -8.70 9.21
CA THR A 24 10.48 -9.72 8.46
C THR A 24 10.81 -9.74 6.97
N TYR A 25 11.60 -8.79 6.50
CA TYR A 25 12.14 -8.74 5.13
C TYR A 25 13.65 -8.56 5.13
N LEU A 26 14.30 -9.00 4.04
CA LEU A 26 15.72 -8.76 3.82
C LEU A 26 15.99 -7.25 3.70
N ALA A 27 16.95 -6.75 4.47
CA ALA A 27 17.38 -5.36 4.39
C ALA A 27 18.20 -5.10 3.09
N PRO A 28 17.72 -4.26 2.15
CA PRO A 28 18.42 -4.03 0.87
C PRO A 28 19.81 -3.40 1.02
N ILE A 29 20.07 -2.75 2.15
CA ILE A 29 21.39 -2.20 2.49
C ILE A 29 22.49 -3.26 2.49
N ASN A 30 22.15 -4.55 2.64
CA ASN A 30 23.11 -5.67 2.60
C ASN A 30 23.54 -6.05 1.18
N CYS A 31 22.82 -5.63 0.15
CA CYS A 31 23.11 -5.99 -1.24
C CYS A 31 23.18 -4.79 -2.20
N SER A 32 22.80 -3.57 -1.77
CA SER A 32 22.87 -2.35 -2.58
C SER A 32 24.02 -1.42 -2.18
N HIS A 33 24.41 -0.52 -3.10
CA HIS A 33 25.43 0.49 -2.83
C HIS A 33 24.82 1.65 -2.02
N PRO A 34 23.79 2.37 -2.51
CA PRO A 34 22.89 3.11 -1.66
C PRO A 34 21.49 2.49 -1.58
N THR A 35 20.86 2.63 -0.42
CA THR A 35 19.43 2.35 -0.19
C THR A 35 18.71 3.65 0.18
N THR A 36 17.59 3.96 -0.47
CA THR A 36 16.68 5.04 -0.09
C THR A 36 15.44 4.50 0.61
N ALA A 37 14.85 5.29 1.51
CA ALA A 37 13.59 4.97 2.16
C ALA A 37 12.84 6.26 2.53
N SER A 38 11.63 6.15 3.02
CA SER A 38 10.88 7.28 3.57
C SER A 38 10.09 6.86 4.80
N THR A 39 9.85 7.79 5.72
CA THR A 39 9.20 7.49 7.00
C THR A 39 7.67 7.56 6.96
N TYR A 40 7.05 8.26 5.99
CA TYR A 40 5.60 8.51 6.03
C TYR A 40 4.70 7.35 5.59
N MET A 41 5.23 6.40 4.82
CA MET A 41 4.43 5.29 4.32
C MET A 41 4.24 4.21 5.39
N THR A 42 4.91 3.09 5.24
CA THR A 42 4.66 1.92 6.09
C THR A 42 5.31 2.04 7.47
N LEU A 43 6.29 2.94 7.63
CA LEU A 43 6.90 3.29 8.93
C LEU A 43 6.03 4.21 9.80
N CYS A 44 4.94 4.77 9.26
CA CYS A 44 3.97 5.59 10.00
C CYS A 44 4.57 6.82 10.72
N GLY A 45 5.67 7.35 10.20
CA GLY A 45 6.33 8.58 10.65
C GLY A 45 5.86 9.83 9.91
N GLN A 46 6.55 10.94 10.14
CA GLN A 46 6.37 12.17 9.37
C GLN A 46 6.98 12.06 7.97
N ASP A 47 6.64 12.97 7.05
CA ASP A 47 7.23 13.00 5.71
C ASP A 47 8.72 13.35 5.75
N PHE A 48 9.55 12.36 5.41
CA PHE A 48 11.00 12.49 5.37
C PHE A 48 11.68 11.33 4.66
N ASP A 49 12.64 11.66 3.79
CA ASP A 49 13.42 10.69 3.05
C ASP A 49 14.78 10.39 3.71
N LEU A 50 15.17 9.13 3.60
CA LEU A 50 16.37 8.55 4.20
C LEU A 50 17.26 8.00 3.09
N ALA A 51 18.57 8.20 3.23
CA ALA A 51 19.57 7.58 2.39
C ALA A 51 20.60 6.85 3.27
N PHE A 52 20.83 5.58 2.95
CA PHE A 52 21.78 4.71 3.63
C PHE A 52 22.83 4.25 2.64
N SER A 53 24.09 4.20 3.06
CA SER A 53 25.15 3.57 2.27
C SER A 53 26.33 3.22 3.17
N ARG A 54 27.00 2.10 2.89
CA ARG A 54 28.26 1.74 3.56
C ARG A 54 29.47 2.42 2.94
N GLU A 55 29.41 2.68 1.64
CA GLU A 55 30.58 3.10 0.84
C GLU A 55 30.45 4.55 0.35
N LEU A 56 29.23 4.99 0.04
CA LEU A 56 28.97 6.27 -0.63
C LEU A 56 28.41 7.35 0.30
N ILE A 57 28.29 7.09 1.61
CA ILE A 57 27.62 8.01 2.54
C ILE A 57 28.28 9.40 2.59
N SER A 58 29.61 9.48 2.42
CA SER A 58 30.31 10.76 2.34
C SER A 58 29.91 11.56 1.10
N ALA A 59 29.80 10.89 -0.05
CA ALA A 59 29.34 11.52 -1.28
C ALA A 59 27.88 11.97 -1.17
N VAL A 60 27.01 11.10 -0.66
CA VAL A 60 25.58 11.41 -0.39
C VAL A 60 25.45 12.64 0.51
N ASN A 61 26.19 12.67 1.63
CA ASN A 61 26.12 13.79 2.57
C ASN A 61 26.56 15.11 1.93
N ARG A 62 27.63 15.12 1.13
CA ARG A 62 28.09 16.33 0.41
C ARG A 62 27.09 16.81 -0.64
N THR A 63 26.43 15.88 -1.34
CA THR A 63 25.38 16.20 -2.30
C THR A 63 24.16 16.78 -1.61
N LEU A 64 23.74 16.21 -0.47
CA LEU A 64 22.61 16.70 0.30
C LEU A 64 22.90 18.07 0.93
N PHE A 65 24.05 18.23 1.59
CA PHE A 65 24.46 19.50 2.19
C PHE A 65 25.94 19.75 1.90
N PRO A 66 26.32 20.92 1.35
CA PRO A 66 25.50 22.10 1.07
C PRO A 66 24.82 22.11 -0.32
N GLY A 67 24.80 20.98 -1.05
CA GLY A 67 24.36 20.94 -2.45
C GLY A 67 22.86 21.18 -2.65
N LEU A 68 22.01 20.24 -2.21
CA LEU A 68 20.56 20.28 -2.45
C LEU A 68 19.77 20.95 -1.32
N GLN A 69 20.25 20.81 -0.09
CA GLN A 69 19.62 21.31 1.12
C GLN A 69 20.54 22.31 1.81
N ILE A 70 19.93 23.36 2.38
CA ILE A 70 20.65 24.49 3.00
C ILE A 70 20.35 24.58 4.50
N SER A 71 19.17 24.09 4.93
CA SER A 71 18.74 24.12 6.32
C SER A 71 18.31 22.73 6.81
N LYS A 72 18.40 22.52 8.12
CA LYS A 72 17.97 21.30 8.80
C LYS A 72 16.73 21.61 9.63
N ASN A 73 15.63 20.91 9.38
CA ASN A 73 14.43 21.04 10.21
C ASN A 73 14.55 20.11 11.43
N MET A 74 14.92 20.70 12.58
CA MET A 74 15.14 19.95 13.82
C MET A 74 13.86 19.34 14.40
N ALA A 75 12.69 19.95 14.17
CA ALA A 75 11.41 19.37 14.61
C ALA A 75 11.11 18.06 13.87
N LEU A 76 11.38 18.01 12.56
CA LEU A 76 11.26 16.77 11.80
C LEU A 76 12.26 15.70 12.28
N LEU A 77 13.47 16.10 12.70
CA LEU A 77 14.45 15.16 13.24
C LEU A 77 13.96 14.48 14.53
N ALA A 78 13.33 15.23 15.44
CA ALA A 78 12.74 14.68 16.66
C ALA A 78 11.61 13.68 16.36
N GLY A 79 10.74 14.00 15.39
CA GLY A 79 9.68 13.09 14.94
C GLY A 79 10.21 11.78 14.35
N ARG A 80 11.36 11.82 13.65
CA ARG A 80 12.03 10.62 13.14
C ARG A 80 12.56 9.74 14.26
N ALA A 81 13.18 10.33 15.28
CA ALA A 81 13.70 9.58 16.42
C ALA A 81 12.57 8.83 17.14
N ALA A 82 11.41 9.48 17.33
CA ALA A 82 10.23 8.83 17.88
C ALA A 82 9.74 7.67 17.00
N CYS A 83 9.62 7.88 15.69
CA CYS A 83 9.24 6.83 14.74
C CYS A 83 10.19 5.63 14.76
N PHE A 84 11.50 5.85 14.84
CA PHE A 84 12.49 4.76 14.93
C PHE A 84 12.44 4.03 16.26
N MET A 85 12.22 4.74 17.36
CA MET A 85 12.06 4.14 18.68
C MET A 85 10.81 3.23 18.72
N GLU A 86 9.70 3.71 18.16
CA GLU A 86 8.45 2.94 18.04
C GLU A 86 8.62 1.70 17.16
N SER A 87 9.26 1.85 15.99
CA SER A 87 9.43 0.77 15.02
C SER A 87 10.44 -0.31 15.44
N ALA A 88 11.35 0.01 16.37
CA ALA A 88 12.28 -0.96 16.95
C ALA A 88 11.62 -1.93 17.95
N GLY A 89 10.38 -1.65 18.39
CA GLY A 89 9.70 -2.42 19.42
C GLY A 89 9.03 -3.71 18.91
N PRO A 90 8.81 -4.71 19.80
CA PRO A 90 8.12 -5.95 19.44
C PRO A 90 6.65 -5.74 19.04
N ALA A 91 6.02 -4.64 19.49
CA ALA A 91 4.66 -4.27 19.08
C ALA A 91 4.59 -3.92 17.58
N PHE A 92 5.59 -3.18 17.07
CA PHE A 92 5.66 -2.83 15.66
C PHE A 92 5.89 -4.06 14.78
N ARG A 93 6.73 -5.01 15.23
CA ARG A 93 6.89 -6.28 14.54
C ARG A 93 5.58 -7.06 14.41
N ARG A 94 4.80 -7.17 15.50
CA ARG A 94 3.47 -7.81 15.46
C ARG A 94 2.52 -7.09 14.51
N TYR A 95 2.53 -5.75 14.52
CA TYR A 95 1.78 -4.95 13.55
C TYR A 95 2.20 -5.26 12.11
N ALA A 96 3.50 -5.40 11.84
CA ALA A 96 4.01 -5.72 10.52
C ALA A 96 3.59 -7.09 10.02
N GLU A 97 3.69 -8.11 10.88
CA GLU A 97 3.21 -9.46 10.60
C GLU A 97 1.68 -9.47 10.38
N ALA A 98 0.93 -8.72 11.19
CA ALA A 98 -0.53 -8.62 11.09
C ALA A 98 -0.97 -7.99 9.77
N PHE A 99 -0.35 -6.90 9.30
CA PHE A 99 -0.79 -6.26 8.06
C PHE A 99 -0.49 -7.13 6.83
N VAL A 100 0.57 -7.95 6.86
CA VAL A 100 0.85 -8.91 5.78
C VAL A 100 -0.20 -10.02 5.78
N GLY A 101 -0.59 -10.52 6.96
CA GLY A 101 -1.71 -11.47 7.09
C GLY A 101 -3.02 -10.90 6.57
N ASN A 102 -3.34 -9.66 6.94
CA ASN A 102 -4.51 -8.94 6.46
C ASN A 102 -4.46 -8.73 4.94
N ALA A 103 -3.30 -8.38 4.38
CA ALA A 103 -3.12 -8.20 2.93
C ALA A 103 -3.31 -9.52 2.15
N ARG A 104 -2.82 -10.64 2.69
CA ARG A 104 -3.07 -11.99 2.13
C ARG A 104 -4.55 -12.35 2.16
N THR A 105 -5.22 -12.10 3.28
CA THR A 105 -6.68 -12.33 3.41
C THR A 105 -7.46 -11.48 2.42
N LEU A 106 -7.08 -10.20 2.28
CA LEU A 106 -7.67 -9.28 1.30
C LEU A 106 -7.49 -9.81 -0.13
N ALA A 107 -6.28 -10.21 -0.51
CA ALA A 107 -5.98 -10.74 -1.83
C ALA A 107 -6.79 -12.01 -2.14
N ALA A 108 -6.79 -12.99 -1.23
CA ALA A 108 -7.52 -14.24 -1.40
C ALA A 108 -9.03 -14.01 -1.57
N THR A 109 -9.61 -13.18 -0.70
CA THR A 109 -11.06 -12.92 -0.73
C THR A 109 -11.48 -12.12 -1.96
N LEU A 110 -10.65 -11.17 -2.44
CA LEU A 110 -10.91 -10.47 -3.70
C LEU A 110 -10.84 -11.42 -4.90
N CYS A 111 -9.89 -12.36 -4.90
CA CYS A 111 -9.80 -13.39 -5.95
C CYS A 111 -11.06 -14.27 -5.98
N GLU A 112 -11.50 -14.77 -4.83
CA GLU A 112 -12.75 -15.55 -4.69
C GLU A 112 -13.98 -14.76 -5.18
N ALA A 113 -13.97 -13.45 -4.98
CA ALA A 113 -15.04 -12.55 -5.40
C ALA A 113 -14.93 -12.08 -6.87
N GLY A 114 -14.03 -12.67 -7.67
CA GLY A 114 -13.92 -12.40 -9.10
C GLY A 114 -12.99 -11.25 -9.51
N LEU A 115 -12.20 -10.72 -8.57
CA LEU A 115 -11.14 -9.73 -8.82
C LEU A 115 -9.77 -10.38 -8.60
N PRO A 116 -9.19 -11.06 -9.60
CA PRO A 116 -7.97 -11.83 -9.41
C PRO A 116 -6.78 -10.93 -9.10
N ALA A 117 -5.93 -11.39 -8.17
CA ALA A 117 -4.67 -10.74 -7.87
C ALA A 117 -3.66 -10.99 -8.99
N VAL A 118 -2.94 -9.95 -9.41
CA VAL A 118 -2.02 -9.97 -10.58
C VAL A 118 -0.98 -11.09 -10.50
N MET A 119 -0.47 -11.38 -9.31
CA MET A 119 0.52 -12.44 -9.06
C MET A 119 -0.08 -13.61 -8.24
N GLY A 120 -1.41 -13.74 -8.20
CA GLY A 120 -2.13 -14.75 -7.41
C GLY A 120 -2.19 -14.47 -5.90
N GLY A 121 -1.51 -13.43 -5.40
CA GLY A 121 -1.50 -13.09 -3.97
C GLY A 121 -0.56 -11.93 -3.65
N THR A 122 -0.06 -11.89 -2.40
CA THR A 122 0.95 -10.93 -1.95
C THR A 122 1.79 -11.49 -0.79
N ASP A 123 3.04 -11.06 -0.73
CA ASP A 123 3.95 -11.26 0.40
C ASP A 123 4.26 -9.97 1.15
N THR A 124 3.61 -8.87 0.76
CA THR A 124 3.85 -7.53 1.30
C THR A 124 2.54 -6.91 1.81
N HIS A 125 2.54 -5.61 2.03
CA HIS A 125 1.36 -4.82 2.37
C HIS A 125 0.47 -4.45 1.17
N VAL A 126 0.94 -4.64 -0.07
CA VAL A 126 0.24 -4.20 -1.29
C VAL A 126 -0.49 -5.36 -1.95
N VAL A 127 -1.73 -5.15 -2.36
CA VAL A 127 -2.50 -6.07 -3.19
C VAL A 127 -2.83 -5.37 -4.51
N LEU A 128 -2.50 -6.02 -5.63
CA LEU A 128 -2.87 -5.57 -6.97
C LEU A 128 -3.92 -6.51 -7.53
N VAL A 129 -5.10 -6.00 -7.89
CA VAL A 129 -6.21 -6.79 -8.45
C VAL A 129 -6.64 -6.28 -9.81
N GLU A 130 -7.05 -7.18 -10.69
CA GLU A 130 -7.49 -6.89 -12.04
C GLU A 130 -9.01 -6.60 -12.07
N VAL A 131 -9.40 -5.38 -12.48
CA VAL A 131 -10.80 -5.01 -12.75
C VAL A 131 -11.15 -5.05 -14.24
N GLY A 132 -10.14 -5.17 -15.11
CA GLY A 132 -10.32 -5.23 -16.57
C GLY A 132 -11.25 -6.35 -17.04
N ARG A 133 -11.31 -7.48 -16.32
CA ARG A 133 -12.23 -8.59 -16.59
C ARG A 133 -13.70 -8.21 -16.50
N LEU A 134 -14.01 -7.15 -15.75
CA LEU A 134 -15.36 -6.58 -15.65
C LEU A 134 -15.66 -5.57 -16.77
N GLY A 135 -14.74 -5.37 -17.72
CA GLY A 135 -14.86 -4.36 -18.77
C GLY A 135 -14.65 -2.92 -18.27
N LEU A 136 -14.16 -2.74 -17.04
CA LEU A 136 -13.95 -1.42 -16.43
C LEU A 136 -12.51 -0.94 -16.61
N ALA A 137 -12.33 0.36 -16.84
CA ALA A 137 -11.06 1.03 -16.58
C ALA A 137 -10.85 1.12 -15.07
N ALA A 138 -9.60 1.11 -14.62
CA ALA A 138 -9.29 1.20 -13.20
C ALA A 138 -9.79 2.52 -12.58
N SER A 139 -9.78 3.62 -13.33
CA SER A 139 -10.34 4.91 -12.92
C SER A 139 -11.86 4.86 -12.66
N GLU A 140 -12.62 4.09 -13.44
CA GLU A 140 -14.06 3.92 -13.25
C GLU A 140 -14.35 3.12 -11.97
N ALA A 141 -13.56 2.07 -11.72
CA ALA A 141 -13.69 1.27 -10.51
C ALA A 141 -13.26 2.06 -9.25
N GLU A 142 -12.17 2.83 -9.35
CA GLU A 142 -11.71 3.75 -8.29
C GLU A 142 -12.79 4.79 -7.97
N GLN A 143 -13.37 5.44 -8.97
CA GLN A 143 -14.42 6.43 -8.77
C GLN A 143 -15.66 5.82 -8.11
N ALA A 144 -16.08 4.62 -8.54
CA ALA A 144 -17.20 3.91 -7.91
C ALA A 144 -16.94 3.60 -6.44
N LEU A 145 -15.73 3.11 -6.10
CA LEU A 145 -15.32 2.86 -4.72
C LEU A 145 -15.28 4.16 -3.89
N ALA A 146 -14.83 5.26 -4.48
CA ALA A 146 -14.79 6.56 -3.82
C ALA A 146 -16.20 7.06 -3.42
N THR A 147 -17.23 6.80 -4.23
CA THR A 147 -18.62 7.20 -3.90
C THR A 147 -19.18 6.54 -2.64
N VAL A 148 -18.58 5.44 -2.19
CA VAL A 148 -18.97 4.72 -0.98
C VAL A 148 -17.95 4.84 0.15
N GLY A 149 -16.99 5.77 0.03
CA GLY A 149 -15.97 6.03 1.04
C GLY A 149 -14.78 5.06 1.05
N VAL A 150 -14.57 4.29 -0.02
CA VAL A 150 -13.40 3.42 -0.17
C VAL A 150 -12.35 4.11 -1.04
N THR A 151 -11.20 4.43 -0.45
CA THR A 151 -10.06 5.01 -1.17
C THR A 151 -9.11 3.91 -1.64
N VAL A 152 -8.90 3.82 -2.94
CA VAL A 152 -7.89 2.98 -3.59
C VAL A 152 -7.09 3.84 -4.58
N SER A 153 -6.06 3.27 -5.20
CA SER A 153 -5.38 3.90 -6.33
C SER A 153 -5.36 2.93 -7.50
N TYR A 154 -5.51 3.39 -8.73
CA TYR A 154 -5.19 2.54 -9.88
C TYR A 154 -3.68 2.33 -9.99
N ALA A 155 -3.29 1.21 -10.60
CA ALA A 155 -1.90 0.88 -10.89
C ALA A 155 -1.78 0.46 -12.34
N TRP A 156 -0.63 0.76 -12.92
CA TRP A 156 -0.27 0.27 -14.23
C TRP A 156 0.51 -1.03 -14.07
N VAL A 157 -0.01 -2.12 -14.64
CA VAL A 157 0.69 -3.38 -14.72
C VAL A 157 0.98 -3.69 -16.18
N PRO A 158 2.26 -3.92 -16.56
CA PRO A 158 2.62 -4.43 -17.87
C PRO A 158 2.12 -5.88 -18.01
N SER A 159 0.84 -6.05 -18.31
CA SER A 159 0.25 -7.31 -18.74
C SER A 159 -0.05 -7.23 -20.24
N SER A 160 0.30 -8.28 -20.98
CA SER A 160 0.59 -8.28 -22.42
C SER A 160 -0.62 -8.15 -23.36
N VAL A 161 -1.70 -7.46 -22.97
CA VAL A 161 -2.92 -7.32 -23.79
C VAL A 161 -3.54 -5.92 -23.70
N ASN A 162 -3.23 -5.14 -22.67
CA ASN A 162 -3.89 -3.86 -22.43
C ASN A 162 -3.11 -2.70 -23.05
N ASP A 163 -3.82 -1.88 -23.84
CA ASP A 163 -3.37 -0.58 -24.29
C ASP A 163 -2.83 0.22 -23.10
N MET A 164 -1.57 0.65 -23.15
CA MET A 164 -0.93 1.37 -22.04
C MET A 164 -1.70 2.63 -21.64
N ALA A 165 -2.60 3.13 -22.51
CA ALA A 165 -3.46 4.26 -22.26
C ALA A 165 -4.52 4.04 -21.17
N VAL A 166 -4.95 2.80 -20.89
CA VAL A 166 -6.06 2.53 -19.95
C VAL A 166 -5.66 1.49 -18.90
N PRO A 167 -5.23 1.90 -17.70
CA PRO A 167 -4.93 1.00 -16.59
C PRO A 167 -6.15 0.14 -16.22
N ARG A 168 -5.92 -1.13 -15.86
CA ARG A 168 -6.98 -2.11 -15.54
C ARG A 168 -6.83 -2.72 -14.15
N GLU A 169 -5.87 -2.25 -13.36
CA GLU A 169 -5.54 -2.79 -12.06
C GLU A 169 -5.77 -1.76 -10.95
N LEU A 170 -6.30 -2.23 -9.82
CA LEU A 170 -6.42 -1.47 -8.59
C LEU A 170 -5.36 -1.92 -7.59
N ARG A 171 -4.79 -0.95 -6.87
CA ARG A 171 -3.84 -1.14 -5.79
C ARG A 171 -4.48 -0.82 -4.45
N LEU A 172 -4.48 -1.82 -3.57
CA LEU A 172 -4.99 -1.75 -2.20
C LEU A 172 -3.86 -2.01 -1.20
N GLY A 173 -4.04 -1.54 0.03
CA GLY A 173 -3.07 -1.75 1.11
C GLY A 173 -3.73 -2.00 2.46
N ALA A 174 -3.15 -2.91 3.23
CA ALA A 174 -3.58 -3.25 4.59
C ALA A 174 -3.02 -2.40 5.77
N PRO A 175 -1.90 -1.66 5.68
CA PRO A 175 -1.24 -1.04 6.85
C PRO A 175 -2.15 -0.12 7.66
N LEU A 176 -2.85 0.82 7.01
CA LEU A 176 -3.66 1.82 7.71
C LEU A 176 -4.83 1.18 8.48
N ALA A 177 -5.57 0.27 7.85
CA ALA A 177 -6.66 -0.44 8.50
C ALA A 177 -6.15 -1.37 9.62
N THR A 178 -5.02 -2.04 9.42
CA THR A 178 -4.40 -2.86 10.46
C THR A 178 -3.94 -2.01 11.64
N ALA A 179 -3.39 -0.82 11.38
CA ALA A 179 -2.97 0.09 12.43
C ALA A 179 -4.15 0.52 13.30
N ARG A 180 -5.36 0.62 12.75
CA ARG A 180 -6.59 0.91 13.50
C ARG A 180 -7.15 -0.29 14.27
N GLY A 181 -6.55 -1.48 14.12
CA GLY A 181 -6.94 -2.70 14.81
C GLY A 181 -7.90 -3.61 14.04
N LEU A 182 -8.07 -3.42 12.73
CA LEU A 182 -8.93 -4.30 11.93
C LEU A 182 -8.32 -5.71 11.79
N PRO A 183 -9.05 -6.76 12.20
CA PRO A 183 -8.57 -8.14 12.11
C PRO A 183 -8.85 -8.76 10.72
N ASN A 184 -8.27 -9.93 10.46
CA ASN A 184 -8.39 -10.65 9.17
C ASN A 184 -9.86 -10.87 8.75
N GLU A 185 -10.74 -11.19 9.70
CA GLU A 185 -12.16 -11.46 9.45
C GLU A 185 -12.87 -10.22 8.89
N THR A 186 -12.53 -9.05 9.43
CA THR A 186 -13.05 -7.77 8.94
C THR A 186 -12.47 -7.46 7.55
N PHE A 187 -11.21 -7.79 7.29
CA PHE A 187 -10.63 -7.65 5.94
C PHE A 187 -11.33 -8.53 4.91
N ALA A 188 -11.68 -9.78 5.25
CA ALA A 188 -12.45 -10.65 4.37
C ALA A 188 -13.87 -10.11 4.12
N GLU A 189 -14.55 -9.59 5.14
CA GLU A 189 -15.87 -8.97 4.97
C GLU A 189 -15.79 -7.74 4.05
N LEU A 190 -14.83 -6.85 4.30
CA LEU A 190 -14.61 -5.65 3.49
C LEU A 190 -14.25 -6.01 2.06
N ALA A 191 -13.40 -7.02 1.83
CA ALA A 191 -13.03 -7.49 0.50
C ALA A 191 -14.24 -7.89 -0.34
N ARG A 192 -15.18 -8.67 0.23
CA ARG A 192 -16.42 -9.06 -0.47
C ARG A 192 -17.26 -7.86 -0.86
N ARG A 193 -17.37 -6.87 0.02
CA ARG A 193 -18.11 -5.62 -0.24
C ARG A 193 -17.42 -4.77 -1.31
N ILE A 194 -16.09 -4.64 -1.21
CA ILE A 194 -15.25 -3.92 -2.17
C ILE A 194 -15.40 -4.53 -3.57
N ALA A 195 -15.33 -5.86 -3.71
CA ALA A 195 -15.46 -6.54 -5.01
C ALA A 195 -16.85 -6.39 -5.65
N ARG A 196 -17.90 -6.29 -4.82
CA ARG A 196 -19.28 -6.10 -5.29
C ARG A 196 -19.47 -4.76 -5.99
N ILE A 197 -18.74 -3.72 -5.60
CA ILE A 197 -18.93 -2.35 -6.12
C ILE A 197 -18.55 -2.25 -7.61
N PRO A 198 -17.31 -2.59 -8.05
CA PRO A 198 -16.98 -2.64 -9.47
C PRO A 198 -17.88 -3.59 -10.27
N SER A 199 -18.27 -4.73 -9.69
CA SER A 199 -19.16 -5.70 -10.36
C SER A 199 -20.54 -5.10 -10.67
N VAL A 200 -21.14 -4.37 -9.72
CA VAL A 200 -22.41 -3.66 -9.91
C VAL A 200 -22.24 -2.49 -10.89
N THR A 201 -21.15 -1.73 -10.79
CA THR A 201 -20.85 -0.64 -11.72
C THR A 201 -20.75 -1.13 -13.16
N ALA A 202 -20.08 -2.26 -13.40
CA ALA A 202 -20.02 -2.89 -14.72
C ALA A 202 -21.40 -3.29 -15.24
N ALA A 203 -22.23 -3.91 -14.40
CA ALA A 203 -23.59 -4.31 -14.77
C ALA A 203 -24.51 -3.12 -15.10
N CYS A 204 -24.32 -1.95 -14.46
CA CYS A 204 -25.10 -0.77 -14.78
C CYS A 204 -24.74 -0.12 -16.13
N ARG A 205 -23.64 -0.51 -16.78
CA ARG A 205 -23.30 -0.04 -18.14
C ARG A 205 -24.15 -0.68 -19.24
N THR A 206 -24.77 -1.84 -18.98
CA THR A 206 -25.40 -2.66 -20.04
C THR A 206 -26.84 -2.26 -20.40
N GLY A 207 -27.31 -1.07 -20.02
CA GLY A 207 -28.60 -0.52 -20.44
C GLY A 207 -29.81 -1.13 -19.70
N GLY A 208 -30.37 -0.35 -18.77
CA GLY A 208 -31.54 -0.68 -17.94
C GLY A 208 -31.63 0.25 -16.72
N GLU A 209 -32.72 0.20 -15.93
CA GLU A 209 -32.74 0.82 -14.60
C GLU A 209 -31.60 0.23 -13.77
N CYS A 210 -30.60 1.03 -13.36
CA CYS A 210 -29.49 0.58 -12.54
C CYS A 210 -30.01 0.25 -11.13
N PRO A 211 -30.16 -1.04 -10.75
CA PRO A 211 -30.58 -1.41 -9.40
C PRO A 211 -29.47 -1.09 -8.38
N GLY A 212 -28.28 -0.76 -8.89
CA GLY A 212 -27.04 -0.59 -8.15
C GLY A 212 -27.02 0.58 -7.18
N ALA A 213 -27.83 1.64 -7.37
CA ALA A 213 -27.78 2.79 -6.46
C ALA A 213 -28.14 2.41 -5.02
N PHE A 214 -29.09 1.50 -4.82
CA PHE A 214 -29.40 0.96 -3.49
C PHE A 214 -28.27 0.08 -2.96
N VAL A 215 -27.76 -0.83 -3.79
CA VAL A 215 -26.68 -1.77 -3.41
C VAL A 215 -25.39 -1.02 -3.04
N LEU A 216 -25.04 0.03 -3.77
CA LEU A 216 -23.87 0.87 -3.50
C LEU A 216 -24.05 1.64 -2.18
N ARG A 217 -25.24 2.20 -1.93
CA ARG A 217 -25.55 2.87 -0.66
C ARG A 217 -25.49 1.91 0.53
N GLU A 218 -26.07 0.72 0.40
CA GLU A 218 -26.04 -0.31 1.44
C GLU A 218 -24.59 -0.78 1.72
N ALA A 219 -23.81 -1.04 0.66
CA ALA A 219 -22.40 -1.40 0.77
C ALA A 219 -21.59 -0.30 1.46
N GLY A 220 -21.80 0.97 1.07
CA GLY A 220 -21.15 2.12 1.68
C GLY A 220 -21.51 2.32 3.15
N ALA A 221 -22.79 2.18 3.50
CA ALA A 221 -23.24 2.28 4.89
C ALA A 221 -22.56 1.21 5.77
N ALA A 222 -22.52 -0.04 5.31
CA ALA A 222 -21.89 -1.13 6.06
C ALA A 222 -20.36 -0.98 6.16
N ILE A 223 -19.69 -0.52 5.10
CA ILE A 223 -18.25 -0.20 5.13
C ILE A 223 -18.00 0.94 6.12
N GLY A 224 -18.82 1.99 6.08
CA GLY A 224 -18.73 3.13 6.99
C GLY A 224 -18.93 2.74 8.45
N GLU A 225 -19.93 1.90 8.75
CA GLU A 225 -20.19 1.38 10.10
C GLU A 225 -19.00 0.55 10.61
N LYS A 226 -18.48 -0.37 9.79
CA LYS A 226 -17.28 -1.13 10.14
C LYS A 226 -16.07 -0.23 10.35
N ALA A 227 -15.87 0.77 9.50
CA ALA A 227 -14.78 1.71 9.67
C ALA A 227 -14.94 2.54 10.95
N ALA A 228 -16.15 2.98 11.31
CA ALA A 228 -16.42 3.78 12.51
C ALA A 228 -16.22 3.00 13.81
N ALA A 229 -16.35 1.68 13.78
CA ALA A 229 -16.13 0.82 14.95
C ALA A 229 -14.68 0.78 15.46
N TYR A 230 -13.72 1.29 14.67
CA TYR A 230 -12.29 1.31 15.02
C TYR A 230 -11.76 2.74 15.16
N PRO A 231 -10.93 3.04 16.17
CA PRO A 231 -10.38 4.38 16.36
C PRO A 231 -9.49 4.80 15.19
N ALA A 232 -9.26 6.11 15.05
CA ALA A 232 -8.32 6.65 14.06
C ALA A 232 -6.85 6.49 14.50
N ALA A 233 -6.61 6.30 15.81
CA ALA A 233 -5.28 6.12 16.37
C ALA A 233 -4.69 4.74 16.01
N ALA A 234 -3.36 4.68 15.94
CA ALA A 234 -2.64 3.42 15.75
C ALA A 234 -2.74 2.59 17.04
N ALA A 235 -3.49 1.49 17.00
CA ALA A 235 -3.74 0.56 18.08
C ALA A 235 -2.49 -0.16 18.62
N TRP A 236 -1.35 -0.05 17.94
CA TRP A 236 -0.06 -0.63 18.36
C TRP A 236 0.86 0.38 19.08
N ARG A 237 0.54 1.67 19.02
CA ARG A 237 1.21 2.74 19.80
C ARG A 237 0.60 2.81 21.20
#